data_AF-A0A6H0XX27-F1
#
_entry.id   AF-A0A6H0XX27-F1
#
_cell.length_a   1.000
_cell.length_b   1.000
_cell.length_c   1.000
_cell.angle_alpha   90.00
_cell.angle_beta   90.00
_cell.angle_gamma   90.00
#
_symmetry.space_group_name_H-M   'P 1'
#
loop_
_entity.id
_entity.type
_entity.pdbx_description
1 polymer ?
#
loop_
_entity_poly.entity_id
_entity_poly.type
_entity_poly.pdbx_seq_one_letter_code
_entity_poly.pdbx_strand_id
1 'polypeptide(L)'
;MTAIDEKHYEAQLSGAVPSEQQEIREPEEKEFNTDPKDFTDTDTSDDSRIASGQDAVEKEMQAQGNDNAKAERPQRPALMRHYTKLANKEAHPWQHWGITLGLPMIVLFDIIVPIIIYYSWYNSQQASWANQCQSYWSSSQPCPVEQPPEFNSKILGSAVASFGIGELWILLARVYRLFVQREQCAPLLSRNRWELDATSWVYLVAMICALIPFVVGGALEIPHLYLYGPAFLFSFLGVLMLVTTFIPFKTPVGINSTPRGQWLRPFIFFAAEDFIAVDGLQDREFRVKFIARYDDSASFRRFFFNLTLLWEFGVLVYLGCVSAVIWTLPFHIAFGLSLGVLFAFIATFAGITYVWVLIEMKRERLAYEREGLV
;
A
#
# COMPACT_ATOMS: atom_id res chain seq x y z
N MET A 1 -18.93 -61.33 23.56
CA MET A 1 -17.54 -61.79 23.35
C MET A 1 -16.87 -60.80 22.43
N THR A 2 -16.38 -59.70 23.00
CA THR A 2 -14.98 -59.50 23.44
C THR A 2 -14.09 -59.24 22.22
N ALA A 3 -13.82 -57.97 21.92
CA ALA A 3 -12.69 -57.22 22.48
C ALA A 3 -11.37 -57.84 22.02
N ILE A 4 -10.75 -57.23 21.01
CA ILE A 4 -9.31 -57.05 20.76
C ILE A 4 -9.26 -56.26 19.44
N ASP A 5 -9.06 -54.95 19.51
CA ASP A 5 -7.93 -54.33 18.79
C ASP A 5 -7.57 -52.93 19.33
N GLU A 6 -7.61 -52.78 20.66
CA GLU A 6 -7.14 -51.60 21.41
C GLU A 6 -5.64 -51.71 21.71
N LYS A 7 -4.85 -52.28 20.78
CA LYS A 7 -3.41 -52.54 20.96
C LYS A 7 -2.49 -51.88 19.93
N HIS A 8 -3.03 -51.00 19.09
CA HIS A 8 -2.23 -50.21 18.13
C HIS A 8 -2.06 -48.73 18.50
N TYR A 9 -2.60 -48.28 19.65
CA TYR A 9 -2.49 -46.89 20.10
C TYR A 9 -1.54 -46.65 21.30
N GLU A 10 -1.01 -47.71 21.95
CA GLU A 10 -0.18 -47.57 23.16
C GLU A 10 1.33 -47.84 22.96
N ALA A 11 1.84 -47.93 21.72
CA ALA A 11 3.24 -48.26 21.46
C ALA A 11 4.17 -47.06 21.18
N GLN A 12 3.76 -45.83 21.50
CA GLN A 12 4.61 -44.65 21.27
C GLN A 12 4.67 -43.66 22.45
N LEU A 13 4.25 -44.10 23.64
CA LEU A 13 4.18 -43.31 24.88
C LEU A 13 5.13 -43.79 25.99
N SER A 14 6.24 -44.45 25.67
CA SER A 14 7.29 -44.77 26.65
C SER A 14 8.70 -44.44 26.15
N GLY A 15 9.19 -43.26 26.51
CA GLY A 15 10.58 -42.85 26.31
C GLY A 15 10.94 -41.81 27.37
N ALA A 16 11.37 -42.30 28.53
CA ALA A 16 11.60 -41.55 29.75
C ALA A 16 12.77 -40.55 29.68
N VAL A 17 12.61 -39.52 30.51
CA VAL A 17 13.56 -38.47 30.93
C VAL A 17 14.79 -39.07 31.64
N PRO A 18 15.95 -38.38 31.60
CA PRO A 18 16.57 -37.99 32.86
C PRO A 18 16.90 -36.49 32.93
N SER A 19 16.68 -35.98 34.13
CA SER A 19 16.81 -34.62 34.63
C SER A 19 18.26 -34.26 35.00
N GLU A 20 18.67 -33.02 34.71
CA GLU A 20 19.65 -32.32 35.55
C GLU A 20 19.32 -30.82 35.61
N GLN A 21 19.22 -30.31 36.83
CA GLN A 21 18.97 -28.93 37.19
C GLN A 21 20.23 -28.10 37.00
N GLN A 22 20.14 -26.89 36.41
CA GLN A 22 20.94 -25.74 36.84
C GLN A 22 20.45 -24.42 36.24
N GLU A 23 19.95 -23.57 37.14
CA GLU A 23 20.38 -22.18 37.30
C GLU A 23 20.09 -21.17 36.18
N ILE A 24 19.09 -20.34 36.44
CA ILE A 24 18.86 -19.04 35.81
C ILE A 24 20.11 -18.19 36.05
N ARG A 25 20.82 -17.83 34.97
CA ARG A 25 21.95 -16.91 35.01
C ARG A 25 21.82 -15.92 33.85
N GLU A 26 21.39 -14.70 34.17
CA GLU A 26 21.61 -13.52 33.33
C GLU A 26 23.11 -13.29 33.14
N PRO A 27 23.56 -12.78 31.99
CA PRO A 27 24.83 -12.08 31.94
C PRO A 27 24.71 -10.64 31.42
N GLU A 28 25.18 -9.76 32.30
CA GLU A 28 26.04 -8.59 32.05
C GLU A 28 25.49 -7.39 31.29
N GLU A 29 24.90 -6.50 32.08
CA GLU A 29 25.03 -5.05 31.93
C GLU A 29 26.52 -4.66 32.01
N LYS A 30 27.06 -4.09 30.92
CA LYS A 30 28.42 -3.54 30.91
C LYS A 30 28.42 -2.20 31.62
N GLU A 31 28.81 -2.24 32.88
CA GLU A 31 29.18 -1.11 33.72
C GLU A 31 30.46 -0.45 33.14
N PHE A 32 30.33 0.75 32.57
CA PHE A 32 31.48 1.59 32.25
C PHE A 32 31.73 2.51 33.45
N ASN A 33 32.73 2.13 34.24
CA ASN A 33 33.28 2.87 35.35
C ASN A 33 34.02 4.12 34.85
N THR A 34 33.57 5.30 35.30
CA THR A 34 34.43 6.49 35.43
C THR A 34 34.06 7.22 36.71
N ASP A 35 34.90 7.05 37.73
CA ASP A 35 35.22 8.06 38.74
C ASP A 35 36.69 7.81 39.17
N PRO A 36 37.42 8.77 39.78
CA PRO A 36 36.93 9.92 40.53
C PRO A 36 37.71 11.24 40.32
N LYS A 37 37.16 12.35 40.82
CA LYS A 37 37.85 13.42 41.57
C LYS A 37 36.77 14.40 42.07
N ASP A 38 36.42 14.32 43.35
CA ASP A 38 37.03 15.08 44.45
C ASP A 38 36.44 16.50 44.55
N PHE A 39 35.51 16.70 45.50
CA PHE A 39 35.63 17.73 46.54
C PHE A 39 34.51 17.57 47.57
N THR A 40 34.93 17.35 48.81
CA THR A 40 34.17 17.40 50.06
C THR A 40 33.66 18.81 50.35
N ASP A 41 32.46 18.95 50.93
CA ASP A 41 32.36 19.57 52.26
C ASP A 41 30.96 19.42 52.87
N THR A 42 31.01 19.33 54.19
CA THR A 42 30.02 18.93 55.18
C THR A 42 29.30 20.14 55.78
N ASP A 43 28.14 19.87 56.40
CA ASP A 43 27.56 20.59 57.56
C ASP A 43 27.03 22.04 57.34
N THR A 44 25.97 22.56 57.97
CA THR A 44 25.10 22.14 59.08
C THR A 44 23.87 23.08 59.17
N SER A 45 22.83 22.59 59.85
CA SER A 45 21.93 23.30 60.80
C SER A 45 20.87 24.33 60.35
N ASP A 46 19.63 23.96 60.70
CA ASP A 46 18.52 24.78 61.20
C ASP A 46 18.94 26.01 62.02
N ASP A 47 18.22 27.13 61.93
CA ASP A 47 17.09 27.44 62.82
C ASP A 47 16.57 28.89 62.61
N SER A 48 15.34 29.06 63.08
CA SER A 48 14.32 30.10 62.95
C SER A 48 14.58 31.54 63.47
N ARG A 49 13.60 32.41 63.12
CA ARG A 49 13.23 33.78 63.61
C ARG A 49 13.76 34.92 62.72
N ILE A 50 12.99 35.93 62.26
CA ILE A 50 12.03 36.82 62.94
C ILE A 50 11.06 37.43 61.92
N ALA A 51 9.81 37.61 62.36
CA ALA A 51 8.71 38.30 61.69
C ALA A 51 8.91 39.82 61.52
N SER A 52 8.31 40.39 60.47
CA SER A 52 7.60 41.69 60.42
C SER A 52 7.81 42.39 59.07
N GLY A 53 6.75 43.01 58.55
CA GLY A 53 6.87 44.01 57.48
C GLY A 53 6.26 43.64 56.13
N GLN A 54 5.19 42.83 56.09
CA GLN A 54 4.18 43.02 55.05
C GLN A 54 3.57 44.40 55.29
N ASP A 55 3.95 45.40 54.48
CA ASP A 55 3.27 46.69 54.27
C ASP A 55 4.15 47.74 53.52
N ALA A 56 5.34 47.36 53.03
CA ALA A 56 6.23 48.27 52.29
C ALA A 56 6.56 47.83 50.85
N VAL A 57 5.86 46.84 50.28
CA VAL A 57 6.22 46.23 48.98
C VAL A 57 5.37 46.76 47.80
N GLU A 58 4.30 47.53 48.05
CA GLU A 58 3.34 47.89 46.99
C GLU A 58 3.45 49.34 46.46
N LYS A 59 4.46 50.12 46.88
CA LYS A 59 4.57 51.53 46.45
C LYS A 59 5.92 52.00 45.91
N GLU A 60 6.91 51.13 45.75
CA GLU A 60 8.18 51.49 45.06
C GLU A 60 8.37 50.79 43.70
N MET A 61 7.42 49.97 43.24
CA MET A 61 7.50 49.25 41.97
C MET A 61 6.80 49.97 40.79
N GLN A 62 6.81 51.31 40.76
CA GLN A 62 6.23 52.11 39.66
C GLN A 62 7.12 53.24 39.12
N ALA A 63 8.38 53.37 39.55
CA ALA A 63 9.24 54.44 39.05
C ALA A 63 10.71 54.04 38.90
N GLN A 64 11.01 52.84 38.43
CA GLN A 64 12.33 52.45 37.94
C GLN A 64 12.21 51.13 37.17
N GLY A 65 11.92 51.23 35.87
CA GLY A 65 11.70 50.07 35.00
C GLY A 65 11.66 50.47 33.54
N ASN A 66 12.53 51.41 33.16
CA ASN A 66 12.75 51.81 31.79
C ASN A 66 14.24 51.65 31.53
N ASP A 67 14.67 50.40 31.41
CA ASP A 67 15.86 49.93 30.68
C ASP A 67 16.00 48.42 30.94
N ASN A 68 16.15 47.64 29.87
CA ASN A 68 16.42 46.19 29.84
C ASN A 68 15.24 45.21 30.06
N ALA A 69 14.48 44.96 28.99
CA ALA A 69 13.75 43.69 28.84
C ALA A 69 13.46 43.33 27.35
N LYS A 70 14.50 43.29 26.51
CA LYS A 70 14.49 42.35 25.37
C LYS A 70 15.20 41.09 25.83
N ALA A 71 14.48 40.23 26.51
CA ALA A 71 14.91 38.86 26.73
C ALA A 71 14.99 38.19 25.35
N GLU A 72 16.21 38.12 24.80
CA GLU A 72 16.55 37.19 23.73
C GLU A 72 16.15 35.80 24.20
N ARG A 73 15.08 35.26 23.62
CA ARG A 73 14.84 33.82 23.66
C ARG A 73 16.11 33.18 23.11
N PRO A 74 16.71 32.18 23.80
CA PRO A 74 17.80 31.43 23.20
C PRO A 74 17.25 30.84 21.90
N GLN A 75 17.68 31.40 20.77
CA GLN A 75 17.45 30.77 19.48
C GLN A 75 18.21 29.46 19.56
N ARG A 76 17.48 28.37 19.78
CA ARG A 76 18.01 27.04 19.51
C ARG A 76 18.59 27.12 18.10
N PRO A 77 19.86 26.77 17.87
CA PRO A 77 20.43 26.85 16.54
C PRO A 77 19.47 26.13 15.60
N ALA A 78 18.94 26.85 14.61
CA ALA A 78 18.14 26.24 13.57
C ALA A 78 19.04 25.18 12.95
N LEU A 79 18.78 23.92 13.28
CA LEU A 79 19.54 22.79 12.78
C LEU A 79 19.30 22.83 11.28
N MET A 80 20.25 23.43 10.53
CA MET A 80 20.17 23.69 9.10
C MET A 80 19.75 22.39 8.44
N ARG A 81 18.46 22.29 8.12
CA ARG A 81 17.84 21.03 7.72
C ARG A 81 18.17 20.86 6.26
N HIS A 82 19.26 20.16 5.97
CA HIS A 82 19.72 19.95 4.61
C HIS A 82 18.65 19.17 3.83
N TYR A 83 18.10 19.78 2.79
CA TYR A 83 17.12 19.14 1.93
C TYR A 83 17.79 17.98 1.18
N THR A 84 17.51 16.75 1.63
CA THR A 84 17.93 15.55 0.93
C THR A 84 16.86 15.14 -0.08
N LYS A 85 17.29 14.96 -1.33
CA LYS A 85 16.47 14.38 -2.40
C LYS A 85 16.10 12.94 -2.02
N LEU A 86 14.83 12.59 -2.19
CA LEU A 86 14.31 11.25 -1.89
C LEU A 86 14.87 10.21 -2.88
N ALA A 87 14.74 10.50 -4.17
CA ALA A 87 15.23 9.64 -5.24
C ALA A 87 16.64 10.07 -5.66
N ASN A 88 17.64 9.23 -5.34
CA ASN A 88 19.05 9.47 -5.63
C ASN A 88 19.56 8.71 -6.85
N LYS A 89 18.89 7.62 -7.24
CA LYS A 89 19.30 6.80 -8.39
C LYS A 89 18.55 7.22 -9.64
N GLU A 90 19.26 7.42 -10.75
CA GLU A 90 18.63 7.58 -12.05
C GLU A 90 18.35 6.19 -12.62
N ALA A 91 17.08 5.81 -12.69
CA ALA A 91 16.65 4.55 -13.29
C ALA A 91 16.71 4.69 -14.82
N HIS A 92 17.79 4.19 -15.45
CA HIS A 92 17.83 4.18 -16.91
C HIS A 92 16.85 3.12 -17.45
N PRO A 93 15.87 3.49 -18.29
CA PRO A 93 14.77 2.60 -18.70
C PRO A 93 15.25 1.34 -19.42
N TRP A 94 16.42 1.39 -20.06
CA TRP A 94 16.99 0.28 -20.82
C TRP A 94 17.74 -0.77 -19.97
N GLN A 95 17.98 -0.51 -18.68
CA GLN A 95 18.69 -1.46 -17.81
C GLN A 95 17.75 -2.46 -17.13
N HIS A 96 16.44 -2.17 -17.10
CA HIS A 96 15.46 -2.96 -16.32
C HIS A 96 14.24 -3.33 -17.17
N TRP A 97 14.50 -4.15 -18.20
CA TRP A 97 13.51 -4.60 -19.19
C TRP A 97 12.21 -5.13 -18.58
N GLY A 98 12.27 -5.82 -17.43
CA GLY A 98 11.08 -6.37 -16.77
C GLY A 98 10.08 -5.31 -16.30
N ILE A 99 10.56 -4.15 -15.80
CA ILE A 99 9.71 -3.07 -15.28
C ILE A 99 9.30 -2.13 -16.42
N THR A 100 10.22 -1.79 -17.32
CA THR A 100 9.96 -0.88 -18.45
C THR A 100 8.92 -1.47 -19.42
N LEU A 101 8.92 -2.79 -19.61
CA LEU A 101 7.90 -3.47 -20.41
C LEU A 101 6.59 -3.74 -19.65
N GLY A 102 6.53 -3.54 -18.33
CA GLY A 102 5.36 -3.86 -17.52
C GLY A 102 4.09 -3.14 -18.00
N LEU A 103 4.14 -1.81 -18.15
CA LEU A 103 2.99 -1.02 -18.58
C LEU A 103 2.52 -1.38 -20.02
N PRO A 104 3.40 -1.49 -21.03
CA PRO A 104 3.01 -2.02 -22.35
C PRO A 104 2.40 -3.41 -22.29
N MET A 105 2.91 -4.31 -21.43
CA MET A 105 2.38 -5.67 -21.30
C MET A 105 0.97 -5.68 -20.68
N ILE A 106 0.71 -4.84 -19.66
CA ILE A 106 -0.66 -4.66 -19.13
C ILE A 106 -1.60 -4.20 -20.24
N VAL A 107 -1.25 -3.14 -20.96
CA VAL A 107 -2.14 -2.61 -22.02
C VAL A 107 -2.39 -3.66 -23.11
N LEU A 108 -1.36 -4.41 -23.49
CA LEU A 108 -1.50 -5.44 -24.51
C LEU A 108 -2.38 -6.61 -24.03
N PHE A 109 -2.06 -7.21 -22.88
CA PHE A 109 -2.69 -8.46 -22.43
C PHE A 109 -3.98 -8.25 -21.62
N ASP A 110 -4.15 -7.10 -20.98
CA ASP A 110 -5.30 -6.85 -20.10
C ASP A 110 -6.34 -5.91 -20.75
N ILE A 111 -6.02 -5.30 -21.91
CA ILE A 111 -6.99 -4.53 -22.72
C ILE A 111 -7.13 -5.12 -24.11
N ILE A 112 -6.04 -5.10 -24.89
CA ILE A 112 -6.12 -5.34 -26.33
C ILE A 112 -6.51 -6.79 -26.62
N VAL A 113 -5.82 -7.75 -26.03
CA VAL A 113 -6.04 -9.18 -26.28
C VAL A 113 -7.46 -9.64 -25.86
N PRO A 114 -7.97 -9.34 -24.65
CA PRO A 114 -9.32 -9.74 -24.24
C PRO A 114 -10.41 -9.15 -25.13
N ILE A 115 -10.26 -7.88 -25.54
CA ILE A 115 -11.18 -7.22 -26.48
C ILE A 115 -11.16 -7.93 -27.83
N ILE A 116 -9.97 -8.22 -28.39
CA ILE A 116 -9.85 -8.93 -29.67
C ILE A 116 -10.50 -10.32 -29.59
N ILE A 117 -10.22 -11.08 -28.53
CA ILE A 117 -10.78 -12.42 -28.34
C ILE A 117 -12.31 -12.38 -28.31
N TYR A 118 -12.88 -11.49 -27.50
CA TYR A 118 -14.32 -11.39 -27.34
C TYR A 118 -15.01 -10.88 -28.61
N TYR A 119 -14.56 -9.75 -29.16
CA TYR A 119 -15.23 -9.11 -30.29
C TYR A 119 -15.00 -9.84 -31.61
N SER A 120 -13.87 -10.53 -31.79
CA SER A 120 -13.66 -11.40 -32.96
C SER A 120 -14.69 -12.54 -32.99
N TRP A 121 -14.90 -13.19 -31.84
CA TRP A 121 -15.92 -14.22 -31.70
C TRP A 121 -17.34 -13.65 -31.88
N TYR A 122 -17.67 -12.57 -31.17
CA TYR A 122 -19.00 -11.95 -31.22
C TYR A 122 -19.37 -11.51 -32.65
N ASN A 123 -18.46 -10.83 -33.35
CA ASN A 123 -18.70 -10.39 -34.73
C ASN A 123 -18.85 -11.55 -35.70
N SER A 124 -18.06 -12.61 -35.54
CA SER A 124 -18.19 -13.83 -36.36
C SER A 124 -19.55 -14.49 -36.17
N GLN A 125 -20.01 -14.60 -34.92
CA GLN A 125 -21.31 -15.17 -34.59
C GLN A 125 -22.45 -14.31 -35.14
N GLN A 126 -22.37 -12.98 -34.98
CA GLN A 126 -23.36 -12.05 -35.49
C GLN A 126 -23.43 -12.07 -37.02
N ALA A 127 -22.29 -12.16 -37.70
CA ALA A 127 -22.22 -12.28 -39.15
C ALA A 127 -22.84 -13.60 -39.65
N SER A 128 -22.55 -14.71 -38.97
CA SER A 128 -23.15 -16.02 -39.28
C SER A 128 -24.68 -15.99 -39.14
N TRP A 129 -25.18 -15.38 -38.06
CA TRP A 129 -26.62 -15.19 -37.84
C TRP A 129 -27.25 -14.30 -38.91
N ALA A 130 -26.63 -13.15 -39.22
CA ALA A 130 -27.12 -12.25 -40.25
C ALA A 130 -27.19 -12.92 -41.64
N ASN A 131 -26.21 -13.75 -41.98
CA ASN A 131 -26.21 -14.51 -43.24
C ASN A 131 -27.35 -15.54 -43.29
N GLN A 132 -27.65 -16.22 -42.17
CA GLN A 132 -28.77 -17.17 -42.09
C GLN A 132 -30.13 -16.47 -42.19
N CYS A 133 -30.24 -15.26 -41.64
CA CYS A 133 -31.46 -14.46 -41.68
C CYS A 133 -31.66 -13.70 -43.01
N GLN A 134 -30.64 -13.60 -43.86
CA GLN A 134 -30.65 -12.77 -45.07
C GLN A 134 -31.79 -13.14 -46.04
N SER A 135 -32.06 -14.43 -46.24
CA SER A 135 -33.12 -14.94 -47.12
C SER A 135 -34.54 -14.63 -46.62
N TYR A 136 -34.70 -14.54 -45.30
CA TYR A 136 -35.98 -14.20 -44.67
C TYR A 136 -36.25 -12.70 -44.76
N TRP A 137 -35.23 -11.86 -44.51
CA TRP A 137 -35.33 -10.41 -44.67
C TRP A 137 -35.62 -9.99 -46.11
N SER A 138 -35.00 -10.64 -47.11
CA SER A 138 -35.34 -10.37 -48.52
C SER A 138 -36.79 -10.71 -48.86
N SER A 139 -37.40 -11.62 -48.09
CA SER A 139 -38.79 -12.05 -48.26
C SER A 139 -39.75 -11.31 -47.32
N SER A 140 -39.29 -10.27 -46.61
CA SER A 140 -40.07 -9.52 -45.59
C SER A 140 -40.67 -10.40 -44.48
N GLN A 141 -40.03 -11.54 -44.19
CA GLN A 141 -40.44 -12.44 -43.10
C GLN A 141 -39.52 -12.28 -41.89
N PRO A 142 -40.04 -12.45 -40.65
CA PRO A 142 -39.20 -12.46 -39.46
C PRO A 142 -38.26 -13.66 -39.50
N CYS A 143 -37.02 -13.48 -39.04
CA CYS A 143 -36.04 -14.56 -39.00
C CYS A 143 -36.46 -15.61 -37.95
N PRO A 144 -36.50 -16.90 -38.30
CA PRO A 144 -36.87 -17.97 -37.36
C PRO A 144 -35.74 -18.36 -36.40
N VAL A 145 -34.52 -17.88 -36.64
CA VAL A 145 -33.34 -18.19 -35.82
C VAL A 145 -33.24 -17.18 -34.67
N GLU A 146 -33.24 -17.69 -33.44
CA GLU A 146 -33.04 -16.88 -32.23
C GLU A 146 -31.71 -16.11 -32.29
N GLN A 147 -31.67 -14.95 -31.62
CA GLN A 147 -30.44 -14.16 -31.56
C GLN A 147 -29.31 -14.97 -30.91
N PRO A 148 -28.07 -14.87 -31.43
CA PRO A 148 -26.97 -15.62 -30.89
C PRO A 148 -26.70 -15.22 -29.43
N PRO A 149 -26.25 -16.16 -28.59
CA PRO A 149 -25.94 -15.86 -27.21
C PRO A 149 -24.77 -14.86 -27.12
N GLU A 150 -24.91 -13.83 -26.29
CA GLU A 150 -23.84 -12.86 -26.04
C GLU A 150 -22.72 -13.40 -25.14
N PHE A 151 -22.97 -14.56 -24.51
CA PHE A 151 -22.13 -15.15 -23.47
C PHE A 151 -21.71 -16.57 -23.86
N ASN A 152 -20.41 -16.85 -23.77
CA ASN A 152 -19.84 -18.18 -23.96
C ASN A 152 -18.70 -18.42 -22.97
N SER A 153 -18.86 -19.40 -22.09
CA SER A 153 -17.91 -19.70 -21.01
C SER A 153 -16.49 -20.01 -21.49
N LYS A 154 -16.31 -20.60 -22.68
CA LYS A 154 -14.98 -20.93 -23.22
C LYS A 154 -14.22 -19.70 -23.73
N ILE A 155 -14.91 -18.83 -24.48
CA ILE A 155 -14.34 -17.60 -25.03
C ILE A 155 -14.08 -16.59 -23.92
N LEU A 156 -14.99 -16.54 -22.96
CA LEU A 156 -14.83 -15.64 -21.83
C LEU A 156 -13.74 -16.14 -20.88
N GLY A 157 -13.64 -17.46 -20.66
CA GLY A 157 -12.52 -18.06 -19.95
C GLY A 157 -11.17 -17.81 -20.61
N SER A 158 -11.07 -17.81 -21.94
CA SER A 158 -9.82 -17.46 -22.62
C SER A 158 -9.51 -15.96 -22.53
N ALA A 159 -10.53 -15.09 -22.57
CA ALA A 159 -10.37 -13.66 -22.32
C ALA A 159 -9.87 -13.38 -20.89
N VAL A 160 -10.40 -14.07 -19.87
CA VAL A 160 -9.86 -14.00 -18.49
C VAL A 160 -8.45 -14.54 -18.43
N ALA A 161 -8.16 -15.67 -19.09
CA ALA A 161 -6.83 -16.23 -19.04
C ALA A 161 -5.78 -15.27 -19.62
N SER A 162 -6.13 -14.46 -20.61
CA SER A 162 -5.28 -13.34 -21.06
C SER A 162 -5.26 -12.17 -20.08
N PHE A 163 -6.42 -11.83 -19.51
CA PHE A 163 -6.61 -10.76 -18.55
C PHE A 163 -6.00 -11.14 -17.19
N GLY A 164 -4.80 -10.65 -16.93
CA GLY A 164 -4.02 -11.00 -15.74
C GLY A 164 -2.65 -11.59 -16.08
N ILE A 165 -2.35 -11.85 -17.35
CA ILE A 165 -0.97 -12.15 -17.77
C ILE A 165 -0.09 -10.91 -17.59
N GLY A 166 -0.60 -9.73 -17.94
CA GLY A 166 0.13 -8.47 -17.73
C GLY A 166 0.44 -8.22 -16.25
N GLU A 167 -0.58 -8.36 -15.41
CA GLU A 167 -0.43 -8.25 -13.96
C GLU A 167 0.48 -9.34 -13.34
N LEU A 168 0.34 -10.59 -13.78
CA LEU A 168 1.20 -11.68 -13.33
C LEU A 168 2.65 -11.46 -13.74
N TRP A 169 2.91 -10.91 -14.93
CA TRP A 169 4.25 -10.56 -15.38
C TRP A 169 4.91 -9.56 -14.43
N ILE A 170 4.21 -8.50 -14.03
CA ILE A 170 4.73 -7.49 -13.10
C ILE A 170 4.96 -8.10 -11.72
N LEU A 171 4.03 -8.93 -11.24
CA LEU A 171 4.23 -9.63 -9.97
C LEU A 171 5.43 -10.56 -10.01
N LEU A 172 5.61 -11.33 -11.07
CA LEU A 172 6.76 -12.22 -11.23
C LEU A 172 8.05 -11.43 -11.33
N ALA A 173 8.07 -10.31 -12.05
CA ALA A 173 9.22 -9.42 -12.12
C ALA A 173 9.58 -8.84 -10.74
N ARG A 174 8.56 -8.43 -9.98
CA ARG A 174 8.70 -7.93 -8.60
C ARG A 174 9.26 -9.01 -7.68
N VAL A 175 8.66 -10.20 -7.67
CA VAL A 175 9.10 -11.35 -6.86
C VAL A 175 10.51 -11.79 -7.25
N TYR A 176 10.81 -11.89 -8.54
CA TYR A 176 12.14 -12.24 -9.05
C TYR A 176 13.19 -11.26 -8.53
N ARG A 177 12.92 -9.96 -8.60
CA ARG A 177 13.87 -8.95 -8.13
C ARG A 177 14.02 -8.95 -6.62
N LEU A 178 12.95 -9.13 -5.86
CA LEU A 178 13.02 -9.25 -4.40
C LEU A 178 13.85 -10.47 -3.97
N PHE A 179 13.77 -11.55 -4.75
CA PHE A 179 14.49 -12.80 -4.50
C PHE A 179 15.96 -12.73 -4.92
N VAL A 180 16.27 -12.09 -6.05
CA VAL A 180 17.64 -12.01 -6.61
C VAL A 180 18.44 -10.82 -6.06
N GLN A 181 17.82 -9.65 -5.90
CA GLN A 181 18.46 -8.40 -5.43
C GLN A 181 18.05 -8.06 -3.99
N ARG A 182 18.02 -9.06 -3.12
CA ARG A 182 17.49 -8.93 -1.77
C ARG A 182 18.18 -7.86 -0.92
N GLU A 183 19.52 -7.86 -0.92
CA GLU A 183 20.36 -6.91 -0.17
C GLU A 183 20.01 -5.44 -0.47
N GLN A 184 19.50 -5.18 -1.69
CA GLN A 184 19.23 -3.84 -2.20
C GLN A 184 17.74 -3.47 -2.05
N CYS A 185 16.81 -4.39 -2.32
CA CYS A 185 15.38 -4.03 -2.46
C CYS A 185 14.48 -4.45 -1.28
N ALA A 186 14.92 -5.38 -0.41
CA ALA A 186 14.06 -5.95 0.63
C ALA A 186 13.68 -4.95 1.74
N PRO A 187 12.57 -5.17 2.47
CA PRO A 187 12.15 -4.33 3.59
C PRO A 187 13.23 -4.28 4.67
N LEU A 188 13.35 -3.14 5.35
CA LEU A 188 14.41 -2.92 6.34
C LEU A 188 14.43 -3.96 7.47
N LEU A 189 13.26 -4.52 7.77
CA LEU A 189 13.01 -5.45 8.88
C LEU A 189 12.92 -6.93 8.44
N SER A 190 13.04 -7.21 7.13
CA SER A 190 12.94 -8.57 6.60
C SER A 190 14.17 -9.39 6.99
N ARG A 191 13.95 -10.52 7.67
CA ARG A 191 14.98 -11.42 8.17
C ARG A 191 15.08 -12.71 7.33
N ASN A 192 14.02 -13.10 6.61
CA ASN A 192 14.01 -14.34 5.79
C ASN A 192 13.65 -14.15 4.30
N ARG A 193 14.17 -15.01 3.42
CA ARG A 193 14.07 -14.89 1.94
C ARG A 193 12.67 -15.13 1.37
N TRP A 194 11.73 -15.48 2.25
CA TRP A 194 10.33 -15.74 1.96
C TRP A 194 9.40 -14.62 2.46
N GLU A 195 9.96 -13.62 3.17
CA GLU A 195 9.23 -12.43 3.59
C GLU A 195 9.17 -11.44 2.43
N LEU A 196 8.17 -11.65 1.55
CA LEU A 196 7.81 -10.70 0.49
C LEU A 196 7.29 -9.37 1.08
N ASP A 197 7.44 -8.29 0.31
CA ASP A 197 6.88 -6.97 0.63
C ASP A 197 5.36 -7.04 0.84
N ALA A 198 4.84 -6.26 1.79
CA ALA A 198 3.43 -6.26 2.16
C ALA A 198 2.52 -5.94 0.98
N THR A 199 2.94 -5.06 0.08
CA THR A 199 2.19 -4.77 -1.15
C THR A 199 2.10 -5.95 -2.10
N SER A 200 3.12 -6.81 -2.15
CA SER A 200 3.08 -8.04 -2.97
C SER A 200 2.05 -9.02 -2.42
N TRP A 201 1.97 -9.17 -1.09
CA TRP A 201 0.95 -10.01 -0.45
C TRP A 201 -0.47 -9.45 -0.63
N VAL A 202 -0.64 -8.15 -0.40
CA VAL A 202 -1.94 -7.48 -0.61
C VAL A 202 -2.38 -7.65 -2.05
N TYR A 203 -1.47 -7.45 -3.01
CA TYR A 203 -1.79 -7.61 -4.42
C TYR A 203 -2.15 -9.05 -4.78
N LEU A 204 -1.42 -10.04 -4.26
CA LEU A 204 -1.73 -11.46 -4.45
C LEU A 204 -3.14 -11.81 -3.94
N VAL A 205 -3.49 -11.36 -2.74
CA VAL A 205 -4.83 -11.59 -2.17
C VAL A 205 -5.90 -10.86 -2.98
N ALA A 206 -5.64 -9.63 -3.40
CA ALA A 206 -6.56 -8.85 -4.23
C ALA A 206 -6.84 -9.56 -5.57
N MET A 207 -5.82 -10.16 -6.19
CA MET A 207 -5.96 -10.96 -7.41
C MET A 207 -6.80 -12.22 -7.18
N ILE A 208 -6.62 -12.91 -6.05
CA ILE A 208 -7.46 -14.06 -5.67
C ILE A 208 -8.91 -13.61 -5.50
N CYS A 209 -9.16 -12.48 -4.83
CA CYS A 209 -10.49 -11.91 -4.68
C CYS A 209 -11.15 -11.56 -6.03
N ALA A 210 -10.37 -11.08 -7.00
CA ALA A 210 -10.84 -10.78 -8.35
C ALA A 210 -11.10 -12.05 -9.19
N LEU A 211 -10.32 -13.11 -8.97
CA LEU A 211 -10.46 -14.37 -9.70
C LEU A 211 -11.76 -15.09 -9.37
N ILE A 212 -12.26 -14.99 -8.13
CA ILE A 212 -13.51 -15.62 -7.69
C ILE A 212 -14.70 -15.25 -8.60
N PRO A 213 -15.08 -13.97 -8.77
CA PRO A 213 -16.18 -13.58 -9.65
C PRO A 213 -15.93 -13.92 -11.13
N PHE A 214 -14.68 -13.94 -11.61
CA PHE A 214 -14.37 -14.39 -12.96
C PHE A 214 -14.63 -15.89 -13.16
N VAL A 215 -14.15 -16.73 -12.25
CA VAL A 215 -14.33 -18.19 -12.33
C VAL A 215 -15.79 -18.56 -12.09
N VAL A 216 -16.41 -18.02 -11.05
CA VAL A 216 -17.81 -18.32 -10.70
C VAL A 216 -18.75 -17.74 -11.76
N GLY A 217 -18.54 -16.49 -12.19
CA GLY A 217 -19.34 -15.87 -13.24
C GLY A 217 -19.18 -16.57 -14.59
N GLY A 218 -17.97 -17.04 -14.92
CA GLY A 218 -17.71 -17.83 -16.12
C GLY A 218 -18.33 -19.23 -16.07
N ALA A 219 -18.21 -19.94 -14.95
CA ALA A 219 -18.67 -21.33 -14.81
C ALA A 219 -20.19 -21.45 -14.64
N LEU A 220 -20.82 -20.53 -13.90
CA LEU A 220 -22.27 -20.50 -13.69
C LEU A 220 -23.01 -19.68 -14.76
N GLU A 221 -22.29 -19.15 -15.75
CA GLU A 221 -22.81 -18.31 -16.83
C GLU A 221 -23.60 -17.09 -16.32
N ILE A 222 -23.06 -16.43 -15.28
CA ILE A 222 -23.64 -15.23 -14.67
C ILE A 222 -22.90 -13.99 -15.21
N PRO A 223 -23.42 -13.32 -16.26
CA PRO A 223 -22.70 -12.26 -16.98
C PRO A 223 -22.37 -11.05 -16.11
N HIS A 224 -23.31 -10.64 -15.25
CA HIS A 224 -23.09 -9.49 -14.37
C HIS A 224 -21.96 -9.73 -13.37
N LEU A 225 -21.93 -10.91 -12.74
CA LEU A 225 -20.89 -11.25 -11.76
C LEU A 225 -19.50 -11.26 -12.39
N TYR A 226 -19.40 -11.78 -13.62
CA TYR A 226 -18.16 -11.77 -14.39
C TYR A 226 -17.60 -10.36 -14.57
N LEU A 227 -18.45 -9.39 -14.95
CA LEU A 227 -18.04 -8.00 -15.19
C LEU A 227 -17.57 -7.28 -13.92
N TYR A 228 -17.99 -7.75 -12.74
CA TYR A 228 -17.51 -7.22 -11.47
C TYR A 228 -16.10 -7.70 -11.09
N GLY A 229 -15.45 -8.56 -11.85
CA GLY A 229 -14.12 -9.11 -11.52
C GLY A 229 -13.10 -8.05 -11.08
N PRO A 230 -12.79 -7.04 -11.91
CA PRO A 230 -11.87 -5.97 -11.53
C PRO A 230 -12.42 -5.07 -10.41
N ALA A 231 -13.75 -4.93 -10.31
CA ALA A 231 -14.38 -4.17 -9.23
C ALA A 231 -14.16 -4.82 -7.86
N PHE A 232 -14.13 -6.15 -7.76
CA PHE A 232 -13.80 -6.86 -6.52
C PHE A 232 -12.36 -6.60 -6.06
N LEU A 233 -11.41 -6.50 -6.99
CA LEU A 233 -10.02 -6.13 -6.70
C LEU A 233 -9.96 -4.76 -6.02
N PHE A 234 -10.53 -3.74 -6.66
CA PHE A 234 -10.52 -2.38 -6.12
C PHE A 234 -11.38 -2.22 -4.88
N SER A 235 -12.47 -2.97 -4.75
CA SER A 235 -13.28 -3.00 -3.53
C SER A 235 -12.46 -3.54 -2.34
N PHE A 236 -11.72 -4.63 -2.53
CA PHE A 236 -10.81 -5.15 -1.50
C PHE A 236 -9.74 -4.12 -1.11
N LEU A 237 -9.10 -3.46 -2.08
CA LEU A 237 -8.15 -2.39 -1.82
C LEU A 237 -8.81 -1.20 -1.10
N GLY A 238 -10.03 -0.83 -1.49
CA GLY A 238 -10.82 0.23 -0.86
C GLY A 238 -11.15 -0.08 0.60
N VAL A 239 -11.50 -1.33 0.92
CA VAL A 239 -11.70 -1.77 2.31
C VAL A 239 -10.40 -1.62 3.11
N LEU A 240 -9.25 -2.00 2.55
CA LEU A 240 -7.96 -1.79 3.21
C LEU A 240 -7.65 -0.30 3.43
N MET A 241 -7.94 0.55 2.45
CA MET A 241 -7.79 2.00 2.58
C MET A 241 -8.67 2.53 3.72
N LEU A 242 -9.94 2.14 3.78
CA LEU A 242 -10.89 2.52 4.82
C LEU A 242 -10.40 2.09 6.20
N VAL A 243 -9.98 0.82 6.34
CA VAL A 243 -9.43 0.28 7.58
C VAL A 243 -8.19 1.07 8.02
N THR A 244 -7.25 1.34 7.12
CA THR A 244 -6.02 2.09 7.45
C THR A 244 -6.26 3.56 7.79
N THR A 245 -7.37 4.14 7.29
CA THR A 245 -7.67 5.57 7.43
C THR A 245 -8.53 5.87 8.65
N PHE A 246 -9.53 5.03 8.93
CA PHE A 246 -10.55 5.29 9.95
C PHE A 246 -10.44 4.41 11.20
N ILE A 247 -9.70 3.30 11.15
CA ILE A 247 -9.54 2.40 12.30
C ILE A 247 -8.14 2.58 12.88
N PRO A 248 -7.99 3.38 13.96
CA PRO A 248 -6.70 3.53 14.60
C PRO A 248 -6.38 2.26 15.41
N PHE A 249 -5.52 1.40 14.87
CA PHE A 249 -4.96 0.27 15.62
C PHE A 249 -3.44 0.20 15.48
N LYS A 250 -2.81 -0.40 16.49
CA LYS A 250 -1.37 -0.69 16.49
C LYS A 250 -1.13 -2.02 15.82
N THR A 251 -0.19 -2.07 14.88
CA THR A 251 0.06 -3.31 14.13
C THR A 251 0.74 -4.33 15.04
N PRO A 252 0.16 -5.53 15.23
CA PRO A 252 0.75 -6.57 16.08
C PRO A 252 2.01 -7.18 15.44
N VAL A 253 2.10 -7.08 14.11
CA VAL A 253 3.23 -7.55 13.29
C VAL A 253 3.86 -6.34 12.59
N GLY A 254 5.17 -6.42 12.31
CA GLY A 254 5.87 -5.40 11.54
C GLY A 254 5.43 -5.48 10.09
N ILE A 255 5.04 -4.35 9.51
CA ILE A 255 4.62 -4.27 8.10
C ILE A 255 5.71 -3.49 7.38
N ASN A 256 6.33 -4.12 6.37
CA ASN A 256 7.47 -3.59 5.63
C ASN A 256 8.58 -3.09 6.57
N SER A 257 8.88 -1.80 6.49
CA SER A 257 9.91 -1.14 7.29
C SER A 257 9.37 -0.50 8.58
N THR A 258 8.08 -0.69 8.88
CA THR A 258 7.46 -0.19 10.12
C THR A 258 7.56 -1.23 11.23
N PRO A 259 8.13 -0.89 12.41
CA PRO A 259 8.29 -1.84 13.50
C PRO A 259 6.94 -2.21 14.15
N ARG A 260 6.93 -3.34 14.86
CA ARG A 260 5.77 -3.84 15.63
C ARG A 260 5.32 -2.80 16.66
N GLY A 261 4.00 -2.70 16.88
CA GLY A 261 3.41 -1.84 17.91
C GLY A 261 3.29 -0.36 17.54
N GLN A 262 3.70 0.02 16.32
CA GLN A 262 3.46 1.37 15.79
C GLN A 262 2.01 1.53 15.31
N TRP A 263 1.55 2.78 15.26
CA TRP A 263 0.27 3.12 14.65
C TRP A 263 0.30 2.79 13.16
N LEU A 264 -0.78 2.17 12.67
CA LEU A 264 -0.93 1.87 11.26
C LEU A 264 -0.86 3.16 10.43
N ARG A 265 0.04 3.16 9.43
CA ARG A 265 0.19 4.27 8.49
C ARG A 265 -0.87 4.13 7.37
N PRO A 266 -1.23 5.22 6.67
CA PRO A 266 -2.21 5.17 5.58
C PRO A 266 -1.79 4.17 4.50
N PHE A 267 -2.75 3.48 3.87
CA PHE A 267 -2.47 2.45 2.87
C PHE A 267 -1.49 2.90 1.77
N ILE A 268 -1.68 4.12 1.24
CA ILE A 268 -0.83 4.63 0.15
C ILE A 268 0.62 4.87 0.60
N PHE A 269 0.87 5.09 1.89
CA PHE A 269 2.24 5.16 2.39
C PHE A 269 3.00 3.86 2.10
N PHE A 270 2.40 2.71 2.42
CA PHE A 270 3.00 1.40 2.16
C PHE A 270 3.10 1.12 0.66
N ALA A 271 2.05 1.48 -0.10
CA ALA A 271 2.08 1.37 -1.56
C ALA A 271 3.25 2.16 -2.17
N ALA A 272 3.38 3.43 -1.81
CA ALA A 272 4.42 4.31 -2.34
C ALA A 272 5.82 3.86 -1.91
N GLU A 273 6.00 3.40 -0.66
CA GLU A 273 7.28 2.85 -0.20
C GLU A 273 7.76 1.73 -1.13
N ASP A 274 6.91 0.74 -1.38
CA ASP A 274 7.29 -0.46 -2.14
C ASP A 274 7.34 -0.18 -3.66
N PHE A 275 6.39 0.58 -4.22
CA PHE A 275 6.42 0.96 -5.64
C PHE A 275 7.69 1.77 -5.97
N ILE A 276 8.09 2.73 -5.12
CA ILE A 276 9.26 3.56 -5.41
C ILE A 276 10.57 2.82 -5.10
N ALA A 277 10.62 2.03 -4.03
CA ALA A 277 11.81 1.26 -3.69
C ALA A 277 12.08 0.15 -4.72
N VAL A 278 11.04 -0.61 -5.07
CA VAL A 278 11.14 -1.73 -6.00
C VAL A 278 11.03 -1.22 -7.43
N ASP A 279 9.86 -0.78 -7.88
CA ASP A 279 9.67 -0.44 -9.30
C ASP A 279 10.44 0.83 -9.72
N GLY A 280 10.66 1.76 -8.78
CA GLY A 280 11.45 2.97 -8.99
C GLY A 280 12.97 2.81 -8.86
N LEU A 281 13.48 1.59 -8.59
CA LEU A 281 14.91 1.29 -8.50
C LEU A 281 15.68 2.12 -7.45
N GLN A 282 15.00 2.59 -6.40
CA GLN A 282 15.61 3.44 -5.38
C GLN A 282 16.16 2.66 -4.17
N ASP A 283 15.81 1.39 -4.04
CA ASP A 283 16.38 0.46 -3.06
C ASP A 283 16.19 0.89 -1.59
N ARG A 284 16.95 0.23 -0.70
CA ARG A 284 16.88 0.36 0.76
C ARG A 284 17.15 1.78 1.28
N GLU A 285 18.06 2.51 0.64
CA GLU A 285 18.41 3.88 1.04
C GLU A 285 17.22 4.84 0.93
N PHE A 286 16.38 4.66 -0.09
CA PHE A 286 15.15 5.44 -0.22
C PHE A 286 14.19 5.15 0.92
N ARG A 287 14.00 3.88 1.31
CA ARG A 287 13.10 3.52 2.43
C ARG A 287 13.50 4.23 3.72
N VAL A 288 14.80 4.26 4.05
CA VAL A 288 15.31 4.95 5.25
C VAL A 288 14.98 6.44 5.22
N LYS A 289 15.28 7.13 4.10
CA LYS A 289 15.02 8.57 3.94
C LYS A 289 13.52 8.88 3.92
N PHE A 290 12.73 8.02 3.30
CA PHE A 290 11.28 8.14 3.19
C PHE A 290 10.60 8.05 4.56
N ILE A 291 11.01 7.07 5.38
CA ILE A 291 10.49 6.90 6.74
C ILE A 291 10.93 8.06 7.63
N ALA A 292 12.21 8.43 7.60
CA ALA A 292 12.72 9.55 8.39
C ALA A 292 11.98 10.86 8.05
N ARG A 293 11.74 11.14 6.77
CA ARG A 293 10.95 12.31 6.34
C ARG A 293 9.50 12.23 6.80
N TYR A 294 8.87 11.05 6.77
CA TYR A 294 7.51 10.87 7.27
C TYR A 294 7.41 11.09 8.77
N ASP A 295 8.40 10.64 9.53
CA ASP A 295 8.40 10.80 10.98
C ASP A 295 8.69 12.25 11.39
N ASP A 296 9.55 12.95 10.64
CA ASP A 296 9.95 14.34 10.90
C ASP A 296 8.92 15.39 10.44
N SER A 297 8.21 15.16 9.32
CA SER A 297 7.35 16.17 8.68
C SER A 297 5.86 15.89 8.87
N ALA A 298 5.19 16.74 9.66
CA ALA A 298 3.73 16.71 9.79
C ALA A 298 3.00 17.00 8.46
N SER A 299 3.60 17.83 7.58
CA SER A 299 3.03 18.11 6.26
C SER A 299 3.03 16.85 5.39
N PHE A 300 4.13 16.11 5.39
CA PHE A 300 4.28 14.87 4.63
C PHE A 300 3.30 13.78 5.10
N ARG A 301 3.07 13.66 6.41
CA ARG A 301 2.04 12.74 6.95
C ARG A 301 0.63 13.10 6.47
N ARG A 302 0.26 14.38 6.53
CA ARG A 302 -1.04 14.88 6.04
C ARG A 302 -1.19 14.65 4.54
N PHE A 303 -0.12 14.81 3.78
CA PHE A 303 -0.11 14.53 2.35
C PHE A 303 -0.50 13.08 2.05
N PHE A 304 0.11 12.09 2.70
CA PHE A 304 -0.24 10.67 2.49
C PHE A 304 -1.64 10.30 2.96
N PHE A 305 -2.12 10.93 4.04
CA PHE A 305 -3.51 10.79 4.47
C PHE A 305 -4.49 11.31 3.41
N ASN A 306 -4.27 12.52 2.90
CA ASN A 306 -5.10 13.12 1.84
C ASN A 306 -5.03 12.33 0.54
N LEU A 307 -3.86 11.79 0.20
CA LEU A 307 -3.69 10.94 -0.96
C LEU A 307 -4.50 9.65 -0.81
N THR A 308 -4.50 9.05 0.39
CA THR A 308 -5.31 7.85 0.68
C THR A 308 -6.80 8.15 0.51
N LEU A 309 -7.28 9.28 1.01
CA LEU A 309 -8.66 9.73 0.80
C LEU A 309 -8.99 9.98 -0.67
N LEU A 310 -8.06 10.53 -1.46
CA LEU A 310 -8.28 10.74 -2.89
C LEU A 310 -8.52 9.41 -3.61
N TRP A 311 -7.70 8.40 -3.35
CA TRP A 311 -7.86 7.09 -3.99
C TRP A 311 -9.07 6.33 -3.45
N GLU A 312 -9.37 6.44 -2.17
CA GLU A 312 -10.59 5.87 -1.59
C GLU A 312 -11.84 6.46 -2.28
N PHE A 313 -11.90 7.78 -2.43
CA PHE A 313 -12.93 8.44 -3.22
C PHE A 313 -12.96 7.94 -4.67
N GLY A 314 -11.78 7.79 -5.28
CA GLY A 314 -11.66 7.25 -6.63
C GLY A 314 -12.23 5.85 -6.79
N VAL A 315 -11.96 4.95 -5.83
CA VAL A 315 -12.52 3.60 -5.80
C VAL A 315 -14.04 3.66 -5.72
N LEU A 316 -14.62 4.52 -4.87
CA LEU A 316 -16.07 4.67 -4.77
C LEU A 316 -16.70 5.15 -6.08
N VAL A 317 -16.07 6.14 -6.73
CA VAL A 317 -16.51 6.63 -8.05
C VAL A 317 -16.43 5.53 -9.10
N TYR A 318 -15.32 4.80 -9.15
CA TYR A 318 -15.12 3.67 -10.06
C TYR A 318 -16.17 2.58 -9.88
N LEU A 319 -16.43 2.16 -8.63
CA LEU A 319 -17.46 1.16 -8.31
C LEU A 319 -18.85 1.63 -8.74
N GLY A 320 -19.17 2.91 -8.51
CA GLY A 320 -20.42 3.51 -8.97
C GLY A 320 -20.57 3.51 -10.50
N CYS A 321 -19.54 3.93 -11.22
CA CYS A 321 -19.52 3.97 -12.69
C CYS A 321 -19.63 2.57 -13.30
N VAL A 322 -18.84 1.60 -12.82
CA VAL A 322 -18.90 0.21 -13.32
C VAL A 322 -20.25 -0.41 -13.02
N SER A 323 -20.80 -0.19 -11.83
CA SER A 323 -22.14 -0.67 -11.50
C SER A 323 -23.18 -0.08 -12.45
N ALA A 324 -23.15 1.23 -12.71
CA ALA A 324 -24.06 1.86 -13.66
C ALA A 324 -23.96 1.24 -15.06
N VAL A 325 -22.73 0.98 -15.56
CA VAL A 325 -22.50 0.32 -16.85
C VAL A 325 -23.09 -1.09 -16.89
N ILE A 326 -22.84 -1.90 -15.85
CA ILE A 326 -23.30 -3.29 -15.80
C ILE A 326 -24.83 -3.38 -15.75
N TRP A 327 -25.50 -2.47 -15.04
CA TRP A 327 -26.96 -2.51 -14.87
C TRP A 327 -27.76 -1.86 -15.99
N THR A 328 -27.13 -1.03 -16.85
CA THR A 328 -27.86 -0.25 -17.86
C THR A 328 -27.63 -0.69 -19.31
N LEU A 329 -26.55 -1.44 -19.57
CA LEU A 329 -26.14 -1.79 -20.94
C LEU A 329 -26.20 -3.30 -21.19
N PRO A 330 -26.41 -3.72 -22.45
CA PRO A 330 -26.29 -5.12 -22.83
C PRO A 330 -24.85 -5.60 -22.65
N PHE A 331 -24.67 -6.92 -22.47
CA PHE A 331 -23.42 -7.51 -22.00
C PHE A 331 -22.24 -7.20 -22.93
N HIS A 332 -22.44 -7.30 -24.25
CA HIS A 332 -21.38 -7.02 -25.23
C HIS A 332 -20.81 -5.60 -25.12
N ILE A 333 -21.66 -4.59 -24.87
CA ILE A 333 -21.21 -3.20 -24.64
C ILE A 333 -20.59 -3.08 -23.25
N ALA A 334 -21.23 -3.64 -22.24
CA ALA A 334 -20.77 -3.58 -20.85
C ALA A 334 -19.40 -4.24 -20.66
N PHE A 335 -19.07 -5.28 -21.43
CA PHE A 335 -17.77 -5.94 -21.42
C PHE A 335 -16.64 -4.99 -21.84
N GLY A 336 -16.76 -4.34 -22.99
CA GLY A 336 -15.73 -3.40 -23.46
C GLY A 336 -15.67 -2.13 -22.61
N LEU A 337 -16.83 -1.60 -22.22
CA LEU A 337 -16.93 -0.35 -21.48
C LEU A 337 -16.43 -0.49 -20.04
N SER A 338 -16.68 -1.63 -19.37
CA SER A 338 -16.18 -1.85 -18.00
C SER A 338 -14.65 -1.88 -17.94
N LEU A 339 -13.99 -2.51 -18.91
CA LEU A 339 -12.53 -2.44 -19.07
C LEU A 339 -12.07 -1.00 -19.37
N GLY A 340 -12.76 -0.29 -20.28
CA GLY A 340 -12.44 1.11 -20.57
C GLY A 340 -12.53 2.02 -19.32
N VAL A 341 -13.57 1.86 -18.51
CA VAL A 341 -13.78 2.60 -17.26
C VAL A 341 -12.67 2.29 -16.25
N LEU A 342 -12.27 1.02 -16.12
CA LEU A 342 -11.15 0.60 -15.27
C LEU A 342 -9.85 1.32 -15.62
N PHE A 343 -9.45 1.29 -16.89
CA PHE A 343 -8.20 1.91 -17.31
C PHE A 343 -8.27 3.44 -17.31
N ALA A 344 -9.41 4.03 -17.64
CA ALA A 344 -9.62 5.46 -17.49
C ALA A 344 -9.51 5.91 -16.02
N PHE A 345 -10.08 5.13 -15.10
CA PHE A 345 -9.95 5.37 -13.66
C PHE A 345 -8.48 5.32 -13.21
N ILE A 346 -7.76 4.24 -13.51
CA ILE A 346 -6.35 4.09 -13.12
C ILE A 346 -5.50 5.23 -13.70
N ALA A 347 -5.64 5.52 -14.99
CA ALA A 347 -4.87 6.56 -15.67
C ALA A 347 -5.15 7.96 -15.09
N THR A 348 -6.42 8.28 -14.84
CA THR A 348 -6.82 9.60 -14.31
C THR A 348 -6.29 9.81 -12.90
N PHE A 349 -6.48 8.84 -12.00
CA PHE A 349 -6.05 8.97 -10.60
C PHE A 349 -4.53 8.88 -10.45
N ALA A 350 -3.85 8.08 -11.26
CA ALA A 350 -2.39 8.08 -11.35
C ALA A 350 -1.86 9.44 -11.84
N GLY A 351 -2.48 10.03 -12.86
CA GLY A 351 -2.11 11.35 -13.38
C GLY A 351 -2.31 12.47 -12.35
N ILE A 352 -3.45 12.49 -11.66
CA ILE A 352 -3.72 13.44 -10.56
C ILE A 352 -2.68 13.28 -9.45
N THR A 353 -2.42 12.04 -9.03
CA THR A 353 -1.42 11.71 -8.00
C THR A 353 -0.04 12.21 -8.39
N TYR A 354 0.39 11.96 -9.63
CA TYR A 354 1.69 12.40 -10.14
C TYR A 354 1.84 13.92 -10.07
N VAL A 355 0.85 14.67 -10.58
CA VAL A 355 0.87 16.13 -10.54
C VAL A 355 0.87 16.64 -9.10
N TRP A 356 0.08 16.04 -8.21
CA TRP A 356 0.02 16.46 -6.81
C TRP A 356 1.33 16.20 -6.08
N VAL A 357 1.96 15.04 -6.28
CA VAL A 357 3.30 14.74 -5.74
C VAL A 357 4.31 15.79 -6.20
N LEU A 358 4.32 16.17 -7.48
CA LEU A 358 5.24 17.21 -7.99
C LEU A 358 5.00 18.57 -7.32
N ILE A 359 3.74 18.97 -7.15
CA ILE A 359 3.37 20.21 -6.48
C ILE A 359 3.81 20.18 -5.02
N GLU A 360 3.56 19.09 -4.31
CA GLU A 360 3.90 18.96 -2.89
C GLU A 360 5.42 18.96 -2.68
N MET A 361 6.17 18.23 -3.50
CA MET A 361 7.64 18.21 -3.44
C MET A 361 8.23 19.59 -3.76
N LYS A 362 7.63 20.35 -4.68
CA LYS A 362 8.03 21.74 -4.94
C LYS A 362 7.70 22.64 -3.75
N ARG A 363 6.54 22.46 -3.12
CA ARG A 363 6.11 23.24 -1.95
C ARG A 363 7.02 22.99 -0.75
N GLU A 364 7.37 21.74 -0.48
CA GLU A 364 8.30 21.38 0.58
C GLU A 364 9.68 22.00 0.30
N ARG A 365 10.23 21.83 -0.92
CA ARG A 365 11.53 22.44 -1.27
C ARG A 365 11.56 23.95 -1.05
N LEU A 366 10.52 24.67 -1.46
CA LEU A 366 10.40 26.11 -1.24
C LEU A 366 10.25 26.49 0.24
N ALA A 367 9.67 25.62 1.08
CA ALA A 367 9.64 25.83 2.53
C ALA A 367 11.04 25.67 3.13
N TYR A 368 11.78 24.63 2.73
CA TYR A 368 13.17 24.43 3.14
C TYR A 368 14.09 25.59 2.72
N GLU A 369 13.96 26.08 1.48
CA GLU A 369 14.74 27.22 0.99
C GLU A 369 14.43 28.51 1.77
N ARG A 370 13.17 28.73 2.17
CA ARG A 370 12.79 29.89 2.98
C ARG A 370 13.24 29.79 4.42
N GLU A 371 13.27 28.60 5.00
CA GLU A 371 13.75 28.35 6.36
C GLU A 371 15.28 28.33 6.45
N GLY A 372 15.98 28.07 5.35
CA GLY A 372 17.45 28.04 5.25
C GLY A 372 18.13 29.33 4.76
N LEU A 373 17.38 30.41 4.56
CA LEU A 373 17.88 31.74 4.12
C LEU A 373 17.82 32.81 5.23
N VAL A 374 18.24 32.45 6.46
CA VAL A 374 18.57 33.41 7.54
C VAL A 374 19.99 33.16 8.03
#